data_AF-A0A7W1T703-F1
#
_entry.id   AF-A0A7W1T703-F1
#
_cell.length_a   1.000
_cell.length_b   1.000
_cell.length_c   1.000
_cell.angle_alpha   90.00
_cell.angle_beta   90.00
_cell.angle_gamma   90.00
#
_symmetry.space_group_name_H-M   'P 1'
#
loop_
_entity.id
_entity.type
_entity.pdbx_description
1 polymer ?
#
loop_
_entity_poly.entity_id
_entity_poly.type
_entity_poly.pdbx_seq_one_letter_code
_entity_poly.pdbx_strand_id
1 'polypeptide(L)'
;MKTGEFTQAVEKLGYTIRLVGRDKAYFRIYINDAIAAVIDGNAFMSSDTVFTEFEQLDDARKLELGSLIIKYACTPINEREGEAE
;
A
#
# COMPACT_ATOMS: atom_id res chain seq x y z
N MET A 1 -10.38 3.51 -5.80
CA MET A 1 -10.40 2.88 -4.46
C MET A 1 -10.11 3.96 -3.44
N LYS A 2 -10.93 4.06 -2.39
CA LYS A 2 -10.70 5.04 -1.31
C LYS A 2 -9.52 4.62 -0.43
N THR A 3 -8.87 5.59 0.18
CA THR A 3 -7.71 5.33 1.06
C THR A 3 -8.08 4.44 2.25
N GLY A 4 -9.22 4.67 2.91
CA GLY A 4 -9.69 3.81 4.00
C GLY A 4 -10.00 2.37 3.55
N GLU A 5 -10.54 2.18 2.35
CA GLU A 5 -10.78 0.82 1.81
C GLU A 5 -9.46 0.11 1.52
N PHE A 6 -8.46 0.85 1.02
CA PHE A 6 -7.14 0.33 0.74
C PHE A 6 -6.43 -0.13 2.02
N THR A 7 -6.40 0.72 3.06
CA THR A 7 -5.74 0.37 4.33
C THR A 7 -6.39 -0.85 4.97
N GLN A 8 -7.72 -0.89 5.05
CA GLN A 8 -8.45 -2.04 5.60
C GLN A 8 -8.22 -3.32 4.80
N ALA A 9 -8.13 -3.24 3.47
CA ALA A 9 -7.87 -4.40 2.64
C ALA A 9 -6.45 -4.95 2.85
N VAL A 10 -5.45 -4.08 2.99
CA VAL A 10 -4.07 -4.47 3.31
C VAL A 10 -3.99 -5.13 4.69
N GLU A 11 -4.68 -4.59 5.70
CA GLU A 11 -4.74 -5.19 7.04
C GLU A 11 -5.45 -6.55 7.07
N LYS A 12 -6.52 -6.73 6.27
CA LYS A 12 -7.21 -8.01 6.13
C LYS A 12 -6.34 -9.11 5.51
N LEU A 13 -5.34 -8.73 4.69
CA LEU A 13 -4.34 -9.66 4.17
C LEU A 13 -3.26 -10.03 5.23
N GLY A 14 -3.34 -9.46 6.44
CA GLY A 14 -2.40 -9.72 7.52
C GLY A 14 -1.16 -8.83 7.52
N TYR A 15 -1.15 -7.76 6.71
CA TYR A 15 -0.03 -6.81 6.66
C TYR A 15 -0.31 -5.60 7.53
N THR A 16 0.75 -5.03 8.10
CA THR A 16 0.62 -3.75 8.81
C THR A 16 0.86 -2.61 7.84
N ILE A 17 -0.04 -1.61 7.80
CA ILE A 17 0.13 -0.40 6.99
C ILE A 17 0.29 0.82 7.89
N ARG A 18 1.23 1.70 7.59
CA ARG A 18 1.46 2.94 8.33
C ARG A 18 1.55 4.13 7.38
N LEU A 19 0.87 5.21 7.74
CA LEU A 19 1.03 6.49 7.07
C LEU A 19 2.28 7.18 7.61
N VAL A 20 3.15 7.62 6.72
CA VAL A 20 4.44 8.25 7.04
C VAL A 20 4.68 9.48 6.16
N GLY A 21 5.55 10.37 6.63
CA GLY A 21 5.85 11.65 5.98
C GLY A 21 5.11 12.82 6.61
N ARG A 22 5.62 14.04 6.36
CA ARG A 22 5.12 15.28 6.98
C ARG A 22 3.63 15.53 6.67
N ASP A 23 3.20 15.12 5.49
CA ASP A 23 1.82 15.25 5.01
C ASP A 23 1.07 13.92 4.99
N LYS A 24 1.57 12.87 5.67
CA LYS A 24 1.03 11.50 5.62
C LYS A 24 0.85 10.95 4.18
N ALA A 25 1.64 11.48 3.24
CA ALA A 25 1.53 11.18 1.82
C ALA A 25 1.97 9.75 1.45
N TYR A 26 2.76 9.10 2.29
CA TYR A 26 3.33 7.80 1.98
C TYR A 26 2.72 6.70 2.83
N PHE A 27 2.36 5.58 2.20
CA PHE A 27 1.99 4.34 2.88
C PHE A 27 3.18 3.42 2.90
N ARG A 28 3.53 2.92 4.09
CA ARG A 28 4.50 1.83 4.27
C ARG A 28 3.76 0.57 4.68
N ILE A 29 3.94 -0.49 3.92
CA ILE A 29 3.40 -1.81 4.20
C ILE A 29 4.50 -2.67 4.79
N TYR A 30 4.20 -3.35 5.89
CA TYR A 30 5.14 -4.15 6.66
C TYR A 30 4.74 -5.62 6.71
N ILE A 31 5.74 -6.49 6.64
CA ILE A 31 5.67 -7.93 6.85
C ILE A 31 6.63 -8.27 7.98
N ASN A 32 6.15 -8.81 9.11
CA ASN A 32 6.98 -9.17 10.26
C ASN A 32 7.97 -8.05 10.66
N ASP A 33 7.46 -6.81 10.78
CA ASP A 33 8.23 -5.58 11.10
C ASP A 33 9.24 -5.09 10.05
N ALA A 34 9.37 -5.74 8.90
CA ALA A 34 10.17 -5.28 7.77
C ALA A 34 9.32 -4.58 6.71
N ILE A 35 9.86 -3.56 6.03
CA ILE A 35 9.14 -2.83 4.97
C ILE A 35 9.09 -3.71 3.73
N ALA A 36 7.90 -3.97 3.22
CA ALA A 36 7.67 -4.72 2.00
C ALA A 36 7.33 -3.83 0.80
N ALA A 37 6.61 -2.74 1.04
CA ALA A 37 6.27 -1.79 -0.02
C ALA A 37 6.14 -0.37 0.52
N VAL A 38 6.50 0.59 -0.33
CA VAL A 38 6.25 2.01 -0.11
C VAL A 38 5.42 2.55 -1.27
N ILE A 39 4.36 3.28 -0.96
CA ILE A 39 3.42 3.82 -1.95
C ILE A 39 3.27 5.31 -1.71
N ASP A 40 3.44 6.11 -2.74
CA ASP A 40 3.13 7.54 -2.69
C ASP A 40 1.64 7.76 -3.01
N GLY A 41 0.88 8.14 -1.99
CA GLY A 41 -0.54 8.47 -2.06
C GLY A 41 -0.84 9.73 -2.88
N ASN A 42 0.15 10.60 -3.08
CA ASN A 42 0.03 11.84 -3.84
C ASN A 42 0.58 11.74 -5.27
N ALA A 43 1.17 10.61 -5.64
CA ALA A 43 1.63 10.36 -7.01
C ALA A 43 0.67 9.44 -7.77
N PHE A 44 0.53 9.72 -9.07
CA PHE A 44 0.00 8.74 -10.02
C PHE A 44 1.11 7.72 -10.31
N MET A 45 0.96 6.51 -9.76
CA MET A 45 1.91 5.40 -9.89
C MET A 45 3.35 5.69 -9.42
N SER A 46 3.55 5.74 -8.12
CA SER A 46 4.88 5.52 -7.53
C SER A 46 4.76 4.49 -6.41
N SER A 47 5.33 3.31 -6.65
CA SER A 47 5.48 2.27 -5.65
C SER A 47 6.86 1.65 -5.75
N ASP A 48 7.53 1.48 -4.61
CA ASP A 48 8.77 0.73 -4.51
C ASP A 48 8.50 -0.60 -3.79
N THR A 49 8.79 -1.71 -4.47
CA THR A 49 8.66 -3.08 -3.97
C THR A 49 10.00 -3.82 -4.03
N VAL A 50 11.13 -3.11 -4.20
CA VAL A 50 12.48 -3.69 -4.31
C VAL A 50 12.98 -4.22 -2.95
N PHE A 51 12.14 -4.18 -1.92
CA PHE A 51 12.44 -4.70 -0.60
C PHE A 51 12.51 -6.23 -0.60
N THR A 52 13.54 -6.75 0.05
CA THR A 52 13.88 -8.18 0.11
C THR A 52 12.72 -9.03 0.64
N GLU A 53 11.87 -8.46 1.47
CA GLU A 53 10.77 -9.14 2.15
C GLU A 53 9.53 -9.27 1.28
N PHE A 54 9.30 -8.38 0.31
CA PHE A 54 8.26 -8.58 -0.70
C PHE A 54 8.63 -9.75 -1.61
N GLU A 55 9.91 -9.86 -1.97
CA GLU A 55 10.43 -10.96 -2.80
C GLU A 55 10.33 -12.34 -2.13
N GLN A 56 10.30 -12.38 -0.80
CA GLN A 56 10.16 -13.61 -0.01
C GLN A 56 8.72 -14.09 0.15
N LEU A 57 7.72 -13.29 -0.26
CA LEU A 57 6.33 -13.73 -0.30
C LEU A 57 6.14 -14.85 -1.33
N ASP A 58 5.21 -15.77 -1.06
CA ASP A 58 4.74 -16.71 -2.07
C ASP A 58 4.00 -15.97 -3.21
N ASP A 59 3.92 -16.61 -4.38
CA ASP A 59 3.36 -16.00 -5.59
C ASP A 59 1.90 -15.56 -5.42
N ALA A 60 1.12 -16.29 -4.62
CA ALA A 60 -0.28 -15.94 -4.36
C ALA A 60 -0.37 -14.63 -3.56
N ARG A 61 0.43 -14.50 -2.50
CA ARG A 61 0.50 -13.30 -1.67
C ARG A 61 1.07 -12.10 -2.42
N LYS A 62 2.10 -12.31 -3.25
CA LYS A 62 2.63 -11.27 -4.15
C LYS A 62 1.53 -10.76 -5.08
N LEU A 63 0.76 -11.67 -5.66
CA LEU A 63 -0.33 -11.31 -6.56
C LEU A 63 -1.45 -10.56 -5.83
N GLU A 64 -1.87 -11.01 -4.65
CA GLU A 64 -2.92 -10.36 -3.86
C GLU A 64 -2.52 -8.94 -3.44
N LEU A 65 -1.35 -8.80 -2.81
CA LEU A 65 -0.86 -7.50 -2.34
C LEU A 65 -0.55 -6.58 -3.53
N GLY A 66 0.16 -7.08 -4.55
CA GLY A 66 0.50 -6.33 -5.76
C GLY A 66 -0.74 -5.83 -6.51
N SER A 67 -1.77 -6.67 -6.65
CA SER A 67 -3.04 -6.26 -7.29
C SER A 67 -3.73 -5.14 -6.52
N LEU A 68 -3.69 -5.17 -5.19
CA LEU A 68 -4.24 -4.14 -4.32
C LEU A 68 -3.50 -2.81 -4.46
N ILE A 69 -2.16 -2.87 -4.46
CA ILE A 69 -1.29 -1.70 -4.65
C ILE A 69 -1.55 -1.06 -6.01
N ILE A 70 -1.57 -1.86 -7.09
CA ILE A 70 -1.82 -1.38 -8.45
C ILE A 70 -3.22 -0.75 -8.54
N LYS A 71 -4.25 -1.39 -7.98
CA LYS A 71 -5.62 -0.86 -7.98
C LYS A 71 -5.72 0.49 -7.27
N TYR A 72 -5.01 0.67 -6.16
CA TYR A 72 -4.95 1.96 -5.46
C TYR A 72 -4.14 3.00 -6.26
N ALA A 73 -2.96 2.63 -6.77
CA ALA A 73 -2.08 3.52 -7.55
C ALA A 73 -2.71 3.98 -8.88
N CYS A 74 -3.54 3.16 -9.51
CA CYS A 74 -4.30 3.51 -10.72
C CYS A 74 -5.55 4.35 -10.43
N THR A 75 -5.97 4.49 -9.17
CA THR A 75 -7.09 5.38 -8.81
C THR A 75 -6.62 6.84 -8.93
N PRO A 76 -7.33 7.72 -9.64
CA PRO A 76 -7.05 9.16 -9.67
C PRO A 76 -7.00 9.79 -8.28
N ILE A 77 -6.07 10.72 -8.03
CA ILE A 77 -5.82 11.29 -6.69
C ILE A 77 -7.08 11.92 -6.09
N ASN A 78 -7.82 12.70 -6.89
CA ASN A 78 -9.09 13.32 -6.50
C ASN A 78 -10.21 12.31 -6.16
N GLU A 79 -10.05 11.04 -6.54
CA GLU A 79 -11.00 9.97 -6.22
C GLU A 79 -10.54 9.13 -5.02
N ARG A 80 -9.27 9.24 -4.59
CA ARG A 80 -8.71 8.53 -3.42
C ARG A 80 -9.19 9.12 -2.08
N GLU A 81 -9.68 10.37 -2.09
CA GLU A 81 -10.21 11.05 -0.91
C GLU A 81 -11.45 10.33 -0.36
N GLY A 82 -11.27 9.74 0.81
CA GLY A 82 -12.27 9.21 1.71
C GLY A 82 -11.57 9.17 3.06
N GLU A 83 -11.98 10.06 3.95
CA GLU A 83 -11.33 10.35 5.24
C GLU A 83 -11.01 9.05 5.98
N ALA A 84 -9.71 8.82 6.24
CA ALA A 84 -9.31 7.97 7.35
C ALA A 84 -9.36 8.87 8.59
N GLU A 85 -10.55 9.00 9.17
CA GLU A 85 -10.71 9.46 10.57
C GLU A 85 -10.13 8.42 11.52
#